data_AF-A0A8H6CSA9-F1
#
_entry.id   AF-A0A8H6CSA9-F1
#
_cell.length_a   1.000
_cell.length_b   1.000
_cell.length_c   1.000
_cell.angle_alpha   90.00
_cell.angle_beta   90.00
_cell.angle_gamma   90.00
#
_symmetry.space_group_name_H-M   'P 1'
#
loop_
_entity.id
_entity.type
_entity.pdbx_description
1 polymer ?
#
loop_
_entity_poly.entity_id
_entity_poly.type
_entity_poly.pdbx_seq_one_letter_code
_entity_poly.pdbx_strand_id
1 'polypeptide(L)'
;MPLVLDFLTQIRNFIRNQNGDELRAWLQVEPNSPQQYHNLASELRSQFRQQGLDNIVERTLPQEDDVPEGQATVWPGFVAFMKDYMAFWRDVNYDDLLGAHQLLSGLVNSCATAFAHPTYGAMLLKTSMSLSETLARLTMSLNKRPDLARRLRAVDEDKSIAESSAEIIQKIFTTCLTDRSSGRYAKPEGKKIGVYMFANLVLKLLFACRRTHLAKMIFVNISTISPPLSLYPAAQRVTFLYYLGRFNFSNNHYLRAALCLEGAYLQTPSQLVSHRTNILTYLIPCNILLGRFPSQLLLQRPECQTLAPVFFPICQAIRSGNFIQFQQHLAQHETWLFEKGLLLTLGNRLRPLLWRSLSRKTFLLTYVPPTDASSRKAATLDLADLHTLAVYLQHRLEGWLPAGPSSFGRSHTVNPLLMKALENNAQNPEATSTLAPPPGGAKSLRPNEGMIWGNAEVTFEDVEMTVATLVQQGLMHGFIAHGQGRFAIIGAKAKGSPVLAGWPNVWQINRERRYEDYDPDEVPGWVKE
;
A
#
# COMPACT_ATOMS: atom_id res chain seq x y z
N MET A 1 -42.45 32.61 10.31
CA MET A 1 -42.95 31.55 9.41
C MET A 1 -42.40 30.21 9.90
N PRO A 2 -42.95 29.05 9.48
CA PRO A 2 -42.34 27.75 9.83
C PRO A 2 -40.88 27.73 9.39
N LEU A 3 -39.94 27.32 10.24
CA LEU A 3 -38.50 27.33 9.92
C LEU A 3 -38.21 26.47 8.69
N VAL A 4 -38.99 25.39 8.49
CA VAL A 4 -38.89 24.52 7.32
C VAL A 4 -39.23 25.28 6.03
N LEU A 5 -40.27 26.12 6.04
CA LEU A 5 -40.67 26.90 4.87
C LEU A 5 -39.62 27.96 4.53
N ASP A 6 -39.11 28.66 5.55
CA ASP A 6 -38.08 29.69 5.39
C ASP A 6 -36.79 29.07 4.83
N PHE A 7 -36.39 27.90 5.35
CA PHE A 7 -35.24 27.15 4.86
C PHE A 7 -35.39 26.74 3.39
N LEU A 8 -36.51 26.09 3.02
CA LEU A 8 -36.76 25.65 1.65
C LEU A 8 -36.86 26.82 0.66
N THR A 9 -37.43 27.95 1.10
CA THR A 9 -37.50 29.18 0.29
C THR A 9 -36.11 29.74 0.02
N GLN A 10 -35.22 29.74 1.01
CA GLN A 10 -33.84 30.17 0.81
C GLN A 10 -33.05 29.23 -0.10
N ILE A 11 -33.23 27.91 0.05
CA ILE A 11 -32.65 26.92 -0.87
C ILE A 11 -33.10 27.19 -2.32
N ARG A 12 -34.40 27.48 -2.54
CA ARG A 12 -34.90 27.86 -3.87
C ARG A 12 -34.24 29.12 -4.41
N ASN A 13 -34.04 30.13 -3.57
CA ASN A 13 -33.37 31.38 -3.97
C ASN A 13 -31.91 31.11 -4.40
N PHE A 14 -31.18 30.25 -3.68
CA PHE A 14 -29.83 29.88 -4.09
C PHE A 14 -29.82 29.10 -5.41
N ILE A 15 -30.82 28.26 -5.66
CA ILE A 15 -30.94 27.56 -6.95
C ILE A 15 -31.18 28.57 -8.07
N ARG A 16 -32.16 29.46 -7.92
CA ARG A 16 -32.46 30.50 -8.93
C ARG A 16 -31.24 31.33 -9.28
N ASN A 17 -30.43 31.68 -8.27
CA ASN A 17 -29.21 32.47 -8.43
C ASN A 17 -27.98 31.63 -8.82
N GLN A 18 -28.14 30.33 -9.09
CA GLN A 18 -27.05 29.40 -9.42
C GLN A 18 -25.90 29.36 -8.38
N ASN A 19 -26.21 29.62 -7.11
CA ASN A 19 -25.22 29.79 -6.06
C ASN A 19 -24.90 28.47 -5.34
N GLY A 20 -24.00 27.68 -5.94
CA GLY A 20 -23.53 26.41 -5.37
C GLY A 20 -22.77 26.54 -4.04
N ASP A 21 -22.22 27.72 -3.75
CA ASP A 21 -21.41 27.96 -2.54
C ASP A 21 -22.30 28.12 -1.31
N GLU A 22 -23.39 28.89 -1.45
CA GLU A 22 -24.42 29.02 -0.42
C GLU A 22 -25.18 27.71 -0.23
N LEU A 23 -25.49 26.97 -1.33
CA LEU A 23 -26.08 25.63 -1.22
C LEU A 23 -25.21 24.71 -0.36
N ARG A 24 -23.89 24.69 -0.58
CA ARG A 24 -22.96 23.91 0.26
C ARG A 24 -22.95 24.42 1.71
N ALA A 25 -22.99 25.73 1.93
CA ALA A 25 -22.96 26.32 3.27
C ALA A 25 -24.22 26.01 4.09
N TRP A 26 -25.38 25.91 3.42
CA TRP A 26 -26.68 25.64 4.04
C TRP A 26 -27.05 24.16 4.14
N LEU A 27 -26.51 23.30 3.28
CA LEU A 27 -26.81 21.86 3.29
C LEU A 27 -25.82 21.10 4.17
N GLN A 28 -25.80 21.41 5.46
CA GLN A 28 -24.93 20.77 6.45
C GLN A 28 -25.57 19.51 7.05
N VAL A 29 -24.74 18.55 7.49
CA VAL A 29 -25.20 17.26 8.05
C VAL A 29 -24.41 16.83 9.30
N GLU A 30 -23.54 17.71 9.80
CA GLU A 30 -22.64 17.38 10.91
C GLU A 30 -23.32 17.58 12.27
N PRO A 31 -22.98 16.79 13.31
CA PRO A 31 -23.58 16.94 14.64
C PRO A 31 -23.33 18.32 15.25
N ASN A 32 -22.20 18.94 14.90
CA ASN A 32 -21.78 20.26 15.37
C ASN A 32 -22.36 21.40 14.52
N SER A 33 -23.33 21.12 13.65
CA SER A 33 -24.01 22.17 12.89
C SER A 33 -24.72 23.17 13.81
N PRO A 34 -24.86 24.45 13.40
CA PRO A 34 -25.47 25.50 14.20
C PRO A 34 -26.85 25.15 14.78
N GLN A 35 -27.21 25.78 15.91
CA GLN A 35 -28.46 25.51 16.64
C GLN A 35 -29.73 25.59 15.76
N GLN A 36 -29.71 26.39 14.70
CA GLN A 36 -30.81 26.50 13.74
C GLN A 36 -31.19 25.16 13.10
N TYR A 37 -30.24 24.26 12.87
CA TYR A 37 -30.51 22.94 12.28
C TYR A 37 -31.15 21.98 13.29
N HIS A 38 -30.76 22.07 14.56
CA HIS A 38 -31.40 21.32 15.65
C HIS A 38 -32.82 21.81 15.92
N ASN A 39 -33.05 23.12 15.81
CA ASN A 39 -34.39 23.70 15.88
C ASN A 39 -35.25 23.24 14.68
N LEU A 40 -34.70 23.24 13.46
CA LEU A 40 -35.35 22.70 12.27
C LEU A 40 -35.73 21.22 12.46
N ALA A 41 -34.82 20.40 12.99
CA ALA A 41 -35.07 18.99 13.30
C ALA A 41 -36.22 18.82 14.31
N SER A 42 -36.30 19.68 15.33
CA SER A 42 -37.38 19.65 16.32
C SER A 42 -38.75 20.02 15.71
N GLU A 43 -38.79 20.99 14.79
CA GLU A 43 -39.99 21.34 14.02
C GLU A 43 -40.42 20.18 13.12
N LEU A 44 -39.46 19.56 12.42
CA LEU A 44 -39.71 18.40 11.56
C LEU A 44 -40.31 17.22 12.34
N ARG A 45 -39.78 16.92 13.54
CA ARG A 45 -40.28 15.83 14.41
C ARG A 45 -41.66 16.10 15.00
N SER A 46 -41.97 17.37 15.28
CA SER A 46 -43.24 17.74 15.91
C SER A 46 -44.39 17.91 14.92
N GLN A 47 -44.13 18.43 13.72
CA GLN A 47 -45.18 18.85 12.79
C GLN A 47 -45.36 17.92 11.57
N PHE A 48 -44.35 17.14 11.18
CA PHE A 48 -44.37 16.44 9.88
C PHE A 48 -44.15 14.92 10.01
N ARG A 49 -45.21 14.13 9.74
CA ARG A 49 -45.07 12.70 9.33
C ARG A 49 -44.57 12.62 7.88
N GLN A 50 -43.99 11.49 7.46
CA GLN A 50 -43.38 11.32 6.12
C GLN A 50 -44.22 11.89 4.96
N GLN A 51 -45.51 11.57 4.85
CA GLN A 51 -46.37 12.07 3.76
C GLN A 51 -46.57 13.60 3.78
N GLY A 52 -46.56 14.23 4.96
CA GLY A 52 -46.69 15.69 5.06
C GLY A 52 -45.41 16.42 4.64
N LEU A 53 -44.25 15.77 4.81
CA LEU A 53 -42.94 16.31 4.46
C LEU A 53 -42.74 16.39 2.94
N ASP A 54 -43.15 15.35 2.23
CA ASP A 54 -43.05 15.32 0.77
C ASP A 54 -43.86 16.44 0.12
N ASN A 55 -45.10 16.62 0.59
CA ASN A 55 -46.00 17.65 0.09
C ASN A 55 -45.48 19.07 0.33
N ILE A 56 -44.85 19.36 1.49
CA ILE A 56 -44.31 20.69 1.76
C ILE A 56 -43.08 20.99 0.90
N VAL A 57 -42.24 19.98 0.66
CA VAL A 57 -41.06 20.12 -0.22
C VAL A 57 -41.50 20.39 -1.66
N GLU A 58 -42.42 19.58 -2.20
CA GLU A 58 -42.94 19.75 -3.56
C GLU A 58 -43.63 21.11 -3.76
N ARG A 59 -44.43 21.56 -2.78
CA ARG A 59 -45.11 22.85 -2.85
C ARG A 59 -44.15 24.03 -2.82
N THR A 60 -43.05 23.92 -2.07
CA THR A 60 -42.09 25.03 -1.87
C THR A 60 -41.01 25.07 -2.95
N LEU A 61 -40.70 23.92 -3.54
CA LEU A 61 -39.72 23.72 -4.62
C LEU A 61 -40.41 23.25 -5.93
N PRO A 62 -41.35 24.03 -6.49
CA PRO A 62 -41.98 23.67 -7.75
C PRO A 62 -40.97 23.72 -8.90
N GLN A 63 -41.11 22.80 -9.85
CA GLN A 63 -40.43 22.90 -11.13
C GLN A 63 -41.15 23.94 -11.99
N GLU A 64 -40.45 25.01 -12.34
CA GLU A 64 -40.93 26.06 -13.24
C GLU A 64 -40.39 25.82 -14.65
N ASP A 65 -41.29 25.85 -15.64
CA ASP A 65 -40.94 25.67 -17.05
C ASP A 65 -40.48 26.99 -17.71
N ASP A 66 -41.07 28.12 -17.31
CA ASP A 66 -40.75 29.47 -17.83
C ASP A 66 -39.84 30.24 -16.86
N VAL A 67 -38.55 29.91 -16.88
CA VAL A 67 -37.54 30.54 -16.02
C VAL A 67 -36.87 31.70 -16.75
N PRO A 68 -36.73 32.90 -16.14
CA PRO A 68 -36.01 34.02 -16.75
C PRO A 68 -34.57 33.65 -17.14
N GLU A 69 -34.06 34.27 -18.21
CA GLU A 69 -32.72 34.02 -18.72
C GLU A 69 -31.66 34.22 -17.62
N GLY A 70 -30.79 33.23 -17.42
CA GLY A 70 -29.76 33.22 -16.38
C GLY A 70 -30.20 32.69 -15.00
N GLN A 71 -31.49 32.40 -14.79
CA GLN A 71 -31.96 31.73 -13.58
C GLN A 71 -32.09 30.21 -13.79
N ALA A 72 -31.90 29.44 -12.72
CA ALA A 72 -32.14 28.00 -12.74
C ALA A 72 -33.44 27.63 -11.99
N THR A 73 -34.00 26.48 -12.35
CA THR A 73 -35.18 25.90 -11.71
C THR A 73 -34.82 24.64 -10.95
N VAL A 74 -35.70 24.24 -10.04
CA VAL A 74 -35.57 22.98 -9.33
C VAL A 74 -35.87 21.82 -10.29
N TRP A 75 -35.16 20.70 -10.16
CA TRP A 75 -35.41 19.50 -10.97
C TRP A 75 -35.83 18.31 -10.10
N PRO A 76 -36.50 17.29 -10.66
CA PRO A 76 -37.05 16.18 -9.88
C PRO A 76 -36.02 15.47 -8.99
N GLY A 77 -34.80 15.30 -9.49
CA GLY A 77 -33.69 14.72 -8.72
C GLY A 77 -33.31 15.57 -7.49
N PHE A 78 -33.32 16.90 -7.61
CA PHE A 78 -33.07 17.79 -6.47
C PHE A 78 -34.20 17.77 -5.45
N VAL A 79 -35.46 17.72 -5.91
CA VAL A 79 -36.62 17.60 -5.02
C VAL A 79 -36.53 16.32 -4.18
N ALA A 80 -36.21 15.18 -4.82
CA ALA A 80 -35.99 13.91 -4.12
C ALA A 80 -34.84 14.01 -3.10
N PHE A 81 -33.71 14.62 -3.48
CA PHE A 81 -32.60 14.87 -2.56
C PHE A 81 -33.01 15.75 -1.36
N MET A 82 -33.83 16.77 -1.57
CA MET A 82 -34.30 17.63 -0.47
C MET A 82 -35.28 16.91 0.46
N LYS A 83 -36.11 16.01 -0.05
CA LYS A 83 -36.96 15.14 0.78
C LYS A 83 -36.09 14.28 1.70
N ASP A 84 -35.07 13.64 1.15
CA ASP A 84 -34.11 12.83 1.93
C ASP A 84 -33.31 13.68 2.93
N TYR A 85 -32.94 14.91 2.58
CA TYR A 85 -32.24 15.82 3.48
C TYR A 85 -33.10 16.20 4.69
N MET A 86 -34.39 16.47 4.46
CA MET A 86 -35.32 16.74 5.55
C MET A 86 -35.59 15.49 6.39
N ALA A 87 -35.71 14.32 5.77
CA ALA A 87 -35.83 13.05 6.47
C ALA A 87 -34.59 12.75 7.32
N PHE A 88 -33.39 13.03 6.80
CA PHE A 88 -32.12 12.92 7.55
C PHE A 88 -32.18 13.76 8.83
N TRP A 89 -32.48 15.06 8.76
CA TRP A 89 -32.55 15.90 9.96
C TRP A 89 -33.66 15.49 10.92
N ARG A 90 -34.80 15.00 10.41
CA ARG A 90 -35.89 14.49 11.25
C ARG A 90 -35.45 13.24 12.03
N ASP A 91 -34.78 12.31 11.38
CA ASP A 91 -34.58 10.95 11.91
C ASP A 91 -33.16 10.70 12.46
N VAL A 92 -32.20 11.58 12.18
CA VAL A 92 -30.81 11.38 12.61
C VAL A 92 -30.69 11.34 14.13
N ASN A 93 -30.10 10.25 14.61
CA ASN A 93 -29.64 10.09 15.97
C ASN A 93 -28.12 9.86 15.95
N TYR A 94 -27.35 10.84 16.41
CA TYR A 94 -25.89 10.76 16.39
C TYR A 94 -25.30 9.78 17.41
N ASP A 95 -26.09 9.32 18.39
CA ASP A 95 -25.70 8.24 19.30
C ASP A 95 -25.77 6.87 18.62
N ASP A 96 -26.67 6.71 17.64
CA ASP A 96 -26.72 5.55 16.76
C ASP A 96 -25.92 5.81 15.47
N LEU A 97 -24.62 5.55 15.55
CA LEU A 97 -23.72 5.71 14.41
C LEU A 97 -24.11 4.85 13.19
N LEU A 98 -24.81 3.73 13.41
CA LEU A 98 -25.25 2.86 12.33
C LEU A 98 -26.41 3.49 11.57
N GLY A 99 -27.47 3.86 12.29
CA GLY A 99 -28.63 4.54 11.72
C GLY A 99 -28.24 5.84 11.05
N ALA A 100 -27.36 6.63 11.68
CA ALA A 100 -26.82 7.84 11.09
C ALA A 100 -26.06 7.58 9.78
N HIS A 101 -25.31 6.46 9.70
CA HIS A 101 -24.61 6.06 8.47
C HIS A 101 -25.58 5.63 7.37
N GLN A 102 -26.62 4.88 7.69
CA GLN A 102 -27.65 4.46 6.73
C GLN A 102 -28.39 5.67 6.15
N LEU A 103 -28.83 6.60 7.00
CA LEU A 103 -29.49 7.83 6.58
C LEU A 103 -28.57 8.70 5.71
N LEU A 104 -27.30 8.87 6.11
CA LEU A 104 -26.33 9.64 5.34
C LEU A 104 -26.01 8.96 3.99
N SER A 105 -25.95 7.63 3.95
CA SER A 105 -25.74 6.88 2.71
C SER A 105 -26.90 7.08 1.73
N GLY A 106 -28.14 7.03 2.23
CA GLY A 106 -29.34 7.34 1.45
C GLY A 106 -29.27 8.76 0.87
N LEU A 107 -28.95 9.74 1.73
CA LEU A 107 -28.83 11.14 1.35
C LEU A 107 -27.72 11.39 0.28
N VAL A 108 -26.55 10.75 0.42
CA VAL A 108 -25.49 10.87 -0.59
C VAL A 108 -25.91 10.21 -1.89
N ASN A 109 -26.65 9.10 -1.84
CA ASN A 109 -27.15 8.42 -3.04
C ASN A 109 -28.20 9.25 -3.79
N SER A 110 -29.14 9.92 -3.11
CA SER A 110 -30.06 10.86 -3.78
C SER A 110 -29.36 12.12 -4.25
N CYS A 111 -28.36 12.62 -3.50
CA CYS A 111 -27.49 13.71 -3.97
C CYS A 111 -26.76 13.32 -5.26
N ALA A 112 -26.26 12.07 -5.37
CA ALA A 112 -25.61 11.57 -6.58
C ALA A 112 -26.57 11.59 -7.79
N THR A 113 -27.82 11.18 -7.59
CA THR A 113 -28.87 11.24 -8.62
C THR A 113 -29.17 12.69 -9.03
N ALA A 114 -29.30 13.61 -8.06
CA ALA A 114 -29.50 15.03 -8.34
C ALA A 114 -28.30 15.64 -9.11
N PHE A 115 -27.08 15.30 -8.71
CA PHE A 115 -25.82 15.75 -9.31
C PHE A 115 -25.64 15.27 -10.76
N ALA A 116 -26.27 14.15 -11.14
CA ALA A 116 -26.23 13.63 -12.51
C ALA A 116 -26.93 14.54 -13.53
N HIS A 117 -27.78 15.48 -13.11
CA HIS A 117 -28.48 16.38 -14.02
C HIS A 117 -27.52 17.16 -14.94
N PRO A 118 -27.67 17.13 -16.28
CA PRO A 118 -26.70 17.69 -17.21
C PRO A 118 -26.41 19.18 -17.00
N THR A 119 -27.46 20.00 -16.85
CA THR A 119 -27.34 21.47 -16.77
C THR A 119 -27.03 21.93 -15.34
N TYR A 120 -27.96 21.70 -14.40
CA TYR A 120 -27.87 22.25 -13.04
C TYR A 120 -27.03 21.42 -12.05
N GLY A 121 -26.67 20.17 -12.39
CA GLY A 121 -26.00 19.28 -11.45
C GLY A 121 -24.64 19.81 -10.96
N ALA A 122 -23.94 20.61 -11.76
CA ALA A 122 -22.66 21.21 -11.37
C ALA A 122 -22.78 22.12 -10.13
N MET A 123 -23.94 22.72 -9.88
CA MET A 123 -24.21 23.55 -8.69
C MET A 123 -24.07 22.75 -7.39
N LEU A 124 -24.34 21.44 -7.43
CA LEU A 124 -24.23 20.56 -6.27
C LEU A 124 -22.81 20.05 -6.03
N LEU A 125 -21.83 20.36 -6.87
CA LEU A 125 -20.49 19.79 -6.77
C LEU A 125 -19.91 19.92 -5.36
N LYS A 126 -19.88 21.14 -4.80
CA LYS A 126 -19.32 21.38 -3.47
C LYS A 126 -20.13 20.69 -2.38
N THR A 127 -21.44 20.62 -2.51
CA THR A 127 -22.33 19.89 -1.59
C THR A 127 -22.05 18.39 -1.64
N SER A 128 -22.00 17.79 -2.83
CA SER A 128 -21.69 16.37 -3.03
C SER A 128 -20.30 16.01 -2.50
N MET A 129 -19.32 16.90 -2.65
CA MET A 129 -17.99 16.75 -2.04
C MET A 129 -18.09 16.71 -0.51
N SER A 130 -18.76 17.69 0.10
CA SER A 130 -18.94 17.78 1.56
C SER A 130 -19.62 16.53 2.13
N LEU A 131 -20.75 16.12 1.54
CA LEU A 131 -21.51 14.95 1.98
C LEU A 131 -20.70 13.65 1.82
N SER A 132 -19.98 13.50 0.70
CA SER A 132 -19.13 12.32 0.45
C SER A 132 -17.96 12.24 1.43
N GLU A 133 -17.38 13.38 1.82
CA GLU A 133 -16.34 13.41 2.86
C GLU A 133 -16.89 13.02 4.23
N THR A 134 -18.06 13.53 4.62
CA THR A 134 -18.70 13.18 5.89
C THR A 134 -19.05 11.70 5.92
N LEU A 135 -19.61 11.16 4.83
CA LEU A 135 -19.86 9.73 4.68
C LEU A 135 -18.57 8.93 4.83
N ALA A 136 -17.52 9.30 4.10
CA ALA A 136 -16.24 8.61 4.21
C ALA A 136 -15.63 8.69 5.63
N ARG A 137 -15.75 9.83 6.32
CA ARG A 137 -15.30 9.99 7.71
C ARG A 137 -16.07 9.06 8.66
N LEU A 138 -17.40 9.04 8.57
CA LEU A 138 -18.27 8.19 9.39
C LEU A 138 -18.01 6.71 9.13
N THR A 139 -17.94 6.31 7.86
CA THR A 139 -17.59 4.95 7.43
C THR A 139 -16.24 4.51 7.98
N MET A 140 -15.22 5.38 7.95
CA MET A 140 -13.90 5.06 8.52
C MET A 140 -13.92 4.97 10.04
N SER A 141 -14.75 5.76 10.72
CA SER A 141 -14.95 5.67 12.17
C SER A 141 -15.58 4.33 12.57
N LEU A 142 -16.61 3.90 11.83
CA LEU A 142 -17.27 2.60 12.03
C LEU A 142 -16.31 1.44 11.77
N ASN A 143 -15.50 1.49 10.72
CA ASN A 143 -14.53 0.44 10.41
C ASN A 143 -13.43 0.28 11.49
N LYS A 144 -13.16 1.33 12.27
CA LYS A 144 -12.23 1.28 13.41
C LYS A 144 -12.86 0.69 14.69
N ARG A 145 -14.18 0.48 14.72
CA ARG A 145 -14.94 -0.06 15.86
C ARG A 145 -15.41 -1.49 15.55
N PRO A 146 -14.59 -2.52 15.82
CA PRO A 146 -14.87 -3.90 15.44
C PRO A 146 -16.07 -4.51 16.19
N ASP A 147 -16.42 -3.97 17.35
CA ASP A 147 -17.59 -4.30 18.17
C ASP A 147 -18.91 -4.01 17.45
N LEU A 148 -19.02 -2.86 16.77
CA LEU A 148 -20.20 -2.49 15.98
C LEU A 148 -20.19 -3.16 14.61
N ALA A 149 -19.02 -3.30 13.98
CA ALA A 149 -18.87 -3.97 12.70
C ALA A 149 -19.28 -5.46 12.71
N ARG A 150 -19.17 -6.15 13.86
CA ARG A 150 -19.60 -7.55 14.03
C ARG A 150 -21.12 -7.71 14.03
N ARG A 151 -21.88 -6.75 14.59
CA ARG A 151 -23.36 -6.78 14.59
C ARG A 151 -23.93 -6.69 13.17
N LEU A 152 -23.19 -6.10 12.25
CA LEU A 152 -23.56 -5.92 10.85
C LEU A 152 -23.29 -7.14 9.96
N ARG A 153 -22.19 -7.85 10.20
CA ARG A 153 -21.85 -9.08 9.44
C ARG A 153 -22.80 -10.25 9.73
N ALA A 154 -23.64 -10.14 10.76
CA ALA A 154 -24.67 -11.12 11.07
C ALA A 154 -25.91 -10.98 10.17
N VAL A 155 -26.02 -9.87 9.42
CA VAL A 155 -27.02 -9.68 8.36
C VAL A 155 -26.32 -10.00 7.04
N ASP A 156 -26.93 -10.87 6.25
CA ASP A 156 -26.40 -11.69 5.15
C ASP A 156 -25.88 -10.91 3.91
N GLU A 157 -25.06 -9.88 4.10
CA GLU A 157 -24.38 -9.15 3.02
C GLU A 157 -22.87 -9.41 3.05
N ASP A 158 -22.37 -10.13 2.03
CA ASP A 158 -20.93 -10.29 1.71
C ASP A 158 -20.18 -8.96 1.54
N LYS A 159 -20.92 -7.86 1.48
CA LYS A 159 -20.46 -6.52 1.16
C LYS A 159 -20.30 -5.67 2.42
N SER A 160 -19.10 -5.12 2.62
CA SER A 160 -18.87 -4.25 3.76
C SER A 160 -19.55 -2.89 3.60
N ILE A 161 -19.94 -2.25 4.72
CA ILE A 161 -20.48 -0.87 4.75
C ILE A 161 -19.63 0.10 3.91
N ALA A 162 -18.31 -0.07 4.00
CA ALA A 162 -17.38 0.81 3.36
C ALA A 162 -17.20 0.52 1.86
N GLU A 163 -17.48 -0.71 1.42
CA GLU A 163 -17.64 -1.06 0.00
C GLU A 163 -18.93 -0.44 -0.56
N SER A 164 -20.05 -0.52 0.17
CA SER A 164 -21.30 0.17 -0.20
C SER A 164 -21.11 1.70 -0.29
N SER A 165 -20.45 2.30 0.71
CA SER A 165 -20.12 3.73 0.69
C SER A 165 -19.21 4.10 -0.50
N ALA A 166 -18.23 3.24 -0.83
CA ALA A 166 -17.33 3.45 -1.96
C ALA A 166 -18.09 3.43 -3.29
N GLU A 167 -19.05 2.52 -3.47
CA GLU A 167 -19.87 2.46 -4.68
C GLU A 167 -20.76 3.69 -4.87
N ILE A 168 -21.39 4.19 -3.79
CA ILE A 168 -22.20 5.41 -3.86
C ILE A 168 -21.34 6.58 -4.35
N ILE A 169 -20.15 6.77 -3.77
CA ILE A 169 -19.22 7.84 -4.19
C ILE A 169 -18.68 7.56 -5.60
N GLN A 170 -18.50 6.30 -5.99
CA GLN A 170 -18.06 5.91 -7.33
C GLN A 170 -19.07 6.31 -8.41
N LYS A 171 -20.38 6.31 -8.12
CA LYS A 171 -21.40 6.85 -9.04
C LYS A 171 -21.14 8.33 -9.34
N ILE A 172 -20.91 9.13 -8.29
CA ILE A 172 -20.59 10.57 -8.41
C ILE A 172 -19.29 10.78 -9.18
N PHE A 173 -18.25 10.00 -8.88
CA PHE A 173 -16.99 10.00 -9.63
C PHE A 173 -17.22 9.73 -11.12
N THR A 174 -18.04 8.73 -11.45
CA THR A 174 -18.34 8.37 -12.84
C THR A 174 -19.07 9.51 -13.57
N THR A 175 -20.04 10.15 -12.91
CA THR A 175 -20.70 11.36 -13.43
C THR A 175 -19.71 12.50 -13.69
N CYS A 176 -18.74 12.72 -12.79
CA CYS A 176 -17.70 13.75 -12.99
C CYS A 176 -16.80 13.41 -14.18
N LEU A 177 -16.49 12.13 -14.37
CA LEU A 177 -15.58 11.65 -15.42
C LEU A 177 -16.21 11.75 -16.82
N THR A 178 -17.51 11.46 -16.95
CA THR A 178 -18.25 11.49 -18.22
C THR A 178 -18.79 12.87 -18.58
N ASP A 179 -18.62 13.86 -17.70
CA ASP A 179 -19.00 15.24 -17.93
C ASP A 179 -18.29 15.81 -19.18
N ARG A 180 -19.00 16.63 -19.95
CA ARG A 180 -18.51 17.18 -21.23
C ARG A 180 -18.22 18.68 -21.17
N SER A 181 -18.18 19.28 -19.98
CA SER A 181 -17.97 20.73 -19.83
C SER A 181 -16.61 21.22 -20.32
N SER A 182 -15.56 20.40 -20.21
CA SER A 182 -14.24 20.72 -20.75
C SER A 182 -13.58 19.56 -21.49
N GLY A 183 -12.66 19.86 -22.40
CA GLY A 183 -11.87 18.86 -23.13
C GLY A 183 -10.91 18.07 -22.22
N ARG A 184 -10.37 16.95 -22.70
CA ARG A 184 -9.47 16.10 -21.90
C ARG A 184 -8.21 16.83 -21.44
N TYR A 185 -7.56 17.60 -22.31
CA TYR A 185 -6.32 18.32 -21.98
C TYR A 185 -6.55 19.78 -21.59
N ALA A 186 -7.81 20.18 -21.40
CA ALA A 186 -8.16 21.52 -20.97
C ALA A 186 -8.25 21.59 -19.44
N LYS A 187 -8.19 22.80 -18.89
CA LYS A 187 -8.43 23.04 -17.47
C LYS A 187 -9.79 22.41 -17.07
N PRO A 188 -9.87 21.68 -15.94
CA PRO A 188 -11.12 21.07 -15.51
C PRO A 188 -12.13 22.15 -15.14
N GLU A 189 -13.32 22.07 -15.73
CA GLU A 189 -14.46 22.94 -15.43
C GLU A 189 -15.68 22.10 -15.01
N GLY A 190 -16.73 22.77 -14.56
CA GLY A 190 -17.98 22.10 -14.15
C GLY A 190 -17.73 20.94 -13.18
N LYS A 191 -18.30 19.78 -13.50
CA LYS A 191 -18.19 18.57 -12.66
C LYS A 191 -16.80 17.93 -12.70
N LYS A 192 -15.99 18.18 -13.75
CA LYS A 192 -14.64 17.58 -13.87
C LYS A 192 -13.70 18.00 -12.75
N ILE A 193 -13.93 19.16 -12.15
CA ILE A 193 -13.17 19.64 -10.99
C ILE A 193 -13.15 18.60 -9.84
N GLY A 194 -14.23 17.80 -9.69
CA GLY A 194 -14.37 16.80 -8.64
C GLY A 194 -13.69 15.44 -8.89
N VAL A 195 -13.19 15.16 -10.10
CA VAL A 195 -12.78 13.80 -10.52
C VAL A 195 -11.78 13.17 -9.56
N TYR A 196 -10.64 13.82 -9.30
CA TYR A 196 -9.61 13.24 -8.43
C TYR A 196 -9.99 13.29 -6.95
N MET A 197 -10.82 14.24 -6.52
CA MET A 197 -11.31 14.26 -5.14
C MET A 197 -12.18 13.04 -4.84
N PHE A 198 -13.19 12.75 -5.69
CA PHE A 198 -14.03 11.57 -5.51
C PHE A 198 -13.25 10.27 -5.71
N ALA A 199 -12.36 10.20 -6.71
CA ALA A 199 -11.47 9.05 -6.88
C ALA A 199 -10.64 8.78 -5.61
N ASN A 200 -10.07 9.82 -4.99
CA ASN A 200 -9.30 9.69 -3.76
C ASN A 200 -10.14 9.20 -2.57
N LEU A 201 -11.40 9.63 -2.44
CA LEU A 201 -12.30 9.13 -1.42
C LEU A 201 -12.63 7.65 -1.64
N VAL A 202 -12.97 7.25 -2.87
CA VAL A 202 -13.23 5.84 -3.22
C VAL A 202 -12.00 4.98 -2.92
N LEU A 203 -10.81 5.40 -3.39
CA LEU A 203 -9.56 4.70 -3.12
C LEU A 203 -9.30 4.58 -1.61
N LYS A 204 -9.49 5.65 -0.84
CA LYS A 204 -9.33 5.62 0.62
C LYS A 204 -10.22 4.57 1.28
N LEU A 205 -11.49 4.49 0.89
CA LEU A 205 -12.43 3.50 1.41
C LEU A 205 -12.04 2.07 1.00
N LEU A 206 -11.74 1.83 -0.27
CA LEU A 206 -11.35 0.50 -0.77
C LEU A 206 -10.09 -0.04 -0.08
N PHE A 207 -9.09 0.82 0.13
CA PHE A 207 -7.86 0.45 0.85
C PHE A 207 -8.11 0.20 2.34
N ALA A 208 -9.02 0.93 2.98
CA ALA A 208 -9.37 0.70 4.38
C ALA A 208 -10.07 -0.66 4.60
N CYS A 209 -10.79 -1.16 3.60
CA CYS A 209 -11.50 -2.44 3.65
C CYS A 209 -10.67 -3.62 3.13
N ARG A 210 -9.42 -3.38 2.74
CA ARG A 210 -8.53 -4.36 2.10
C ARG A 210 -9.10 -4.95 0.79
N ARG A 211 -10.06 -4.28 0.15
CA ARG A 211 -10.60 -4.62 -1.18
C ARG A 211 -9.84 -3.86 -2.29
N THR A 212 -8.51 -3.93 -2.25
CA THR A 212 -7.65 -3.12 -3.15
C THR A 212 -7.76 -3.50 -4.62
N HIS A 213 -8.25 -4.71 -4.95
CA HIS A 213 -8.43 -5.15 -6.33
C HIS A 213 -9.50 -4.34 -7.08
N LEU A 214 -10.55 -3.86 -6.39
CA LEU A 214 -11.60 -3.03 -6.98
C LEU A 214 -11.08 -1.66 -7.45
N ALA A 215 -9.96 -1.19 -6.88
CA ALA A 215 -9.33 0.06 -7.28
C ALA A 215 -8.83 0.04 -8.74
N LYS A 216 -8.63 -1.14 -9.33
CA LYS A 216 -8.19 -1.30 -10.73
C LYS A 216 -9.11 -0.53 -11.69
N MET A 217 -10.42 -0.60 -11.50
CA MET A 217 -11.38 0.07 -12.38
C MET A 217 -11.25 1.60 -12.33
N ILE A 218 -10.98 2.16 -11.14
CA ILE A 218 -10.77 3.61 -10.98
C ILE A 218 -9.54 4.07 -11.76
N PHE A 219 -8.43 3.34 -11.66
CA PHE A 219 -7.19 3.69 -12.37
C PHE A 219 -7.32 3.55 -13.89
N VAL A 220 -8.02 2.51 -14.38
CA VAL A 220 -8.29 2.34 -15.81
C VAL A 220 -9.15 3.48 -16.34
N ASN A 221 -10.27 3.79 -15.67
CA ASN A 221 -11.17 4.87 -16.07
C ASN A 221 -10.47 6.24 -16.11
N ILE A 222 -9.60 6.52 -15.13
CA ILE A 222 -8.80 7.75 -15.10
C ILE A 222 -7.81 7.79 -16.27
N SER A 223 -7.12 6.68 -16.55
CA SER A 223 -6.17 6.60 -17.67
C SER A 223 -6.83 6.88 -19.02
N THR A 224 -8.08 6.48 -19.19
CA THR A 224 -8.78 6.59 -20.47
C THR A 224 -9.42 7.96 -20.69
N ILE A 225 -10.07 8.54 -19.67
CA ILE A 225 -10.99 9.68 -19.87
C ILE A 225 -10.54 10.94 -19.14
N SER A 226 -9.81 10.81 -18.02
CA SER A 226 -9.55 11.93 -17.11
C SER A 226 -8.56 12.95 -17.69
N PRO A 227 -8.68 14.24 -17.33
CA PRO A 227 -7.63 15.21 -17.59
C PRO A 227 -6.31 14.89 -16.88
N PRO A 228 -5.18 15.41 -17.40
CA PRO A 228 -3.86 15.24 -16.77
C PRO A 228 -3.88 15.58 -15.29
N LEU A 229 -3.16 14.77 -14.51
CA LEU A 229 -3.13 14.92 -13.05
C LEU A 229 -2.56 16.28 -12.63
N SER A 230 -1.62 16.85 -13.42
CA SER A 230 -0.97 18.13 -13.18
C SER A 230 -1.95 19.30 -13.01
N LEU A 231 -3.10 19.24 -13.69
CA LEU A 231 -4.13 20.29 -13.67
C LEU A 231 -4.92 20.39 -12.36
N TYR A 232 -4.75 19.42 -11.46
CA TYR A 232 -5.45 19.36 -10.17
C TYR A 232 -4.59 19.84 -9.00
N PRO A 233 -5.18 20.29 -7.88
CA PRO A 233 -4.43 20.75 -6.72
C PRO A 233 -3.47 19.70 -6.14
N ALA A 234 -2.31 20.14 -5.63
CA ALA A 234 -1.25 19.26 -5.12
C ALA A 234 -1.75 18.22 -4.11
N ALA A 235 -2.67 18.59 -3.21
CA ALA A 235 -3.25 17.67 -2.22
C ALA A 235 -3.97 16.48 -2.89
N GLN A 236 -4.70 16.72 -3.98
CA GLN A 236 -5.37 15.66 -4.73
C GLN A 236 -4.37 14.80 -5.50
N ARG A 237 -3.36 15.42 -6.11
CA ARG A 237 -2.30 14.72 -6.85
C ARG A 237 -1.49 13.78 -5.96
N VAL A 238 -1.03 14.27 -4.81
CA VAL A 238 -0.27 13.51 -3.82
C VAL A 238 -1.08 12.31 -3.31
N THR A 239 -2.35 12.54 -2.96
CA THR A 239 -3.23 11.48 -2.46
C THR A 239 -3.46 10.39 -3.51
N PHE A 240 -3.68 10.79 -4.77
CA PHE A 240 -3.89 9.85 -5.86
C PHE A 240 -2.64 9.01 -6.15
N LEU A 241 -1.48 9.67 -6.28
CA LEU A 241 -0.19 9.00 -6.48
C LEU A 241 0.17 8.05 -5.32
N TYR A 242 -0.16 8.42 -4.08
CA TYR A 242 0.03 7.56 -2.93
C TYR A 242 -0.75 6.24 -3.06
N TYR A 243 -2.04 6.30 -3.41
CA TYR A 243 -2.85 5.09 -3.59
C TYR A 243 -2.48 4.30 -4.85
N LEU A 244 -2.15 4.97 -5.96
CA LEU A 244 -1.67 4.32 -7.18
C LEU A 244 -0.35 3.59 -6.94
N GLY A 245 0.56 4.20 -6.19
CA GLY A 245 1.83 3.58 -5.80
C GLY A 245 1.63 2.35 -4.93
N ARG A 246 0.76 2.44 -3.92
CA ARG A 246 0.41 1.28 -3.08
C ARG A 246 -0.28 0.15 -3.87
N PHE A 247 -1.15 0.50 -4.81
CA PHE A 247 -1.78 -0.47 -5.70
C PHE A 247 -0.73 -1.22 -6.55
N ASN A 248 0.20 -0.49 -7.17
CA ASN A 248 1.29 -1.09 -7.93
C ASN A 248 2.20 -1.96 -7.06
N PHE A 249 2.49 -1.54 -5.83
CA PHE A 249 3.27 -2.33 -4.87
C PHE A 249 2.60 -3.68 -4.57
N SER A 250 1.29 -3.67 -4.26
CA SER A 250 0.52 -4.91 -3.99
C SER A 250 0.46 -5.84 -5.19
N ASN A 251 0.56 -5.30 -6.41
CA ASN A 251 0.60 -6.07 -7.66
C ASN A 251 2.03 -6.41 -8.13
N ASN A 252 3.04 -6.25 -7.26
CA ASN A 252 4.46 -6.52 -7.55
C ASN A 252 5.09 -5.62 -8.63
N HIS A 253 4.47 -4.52 -9.02
CA HIS A 253 5.05 -3.53 -9.96
C HIS A 253 5.88 -2.48 -9.22
N TYR A 254 7.02 -2.89 -8.65
CA TYR A 254 7.79 -2.04 -7.74
C TYR A 254 8.36 -0.77 -8.37
N LEU A 255 8.76 -0.80 -9.64
CA LEU A 255 9.27 0.38 -10.33
C LEU A 255 8.18 1.44 -10.49
N ARG A 256 7.02 1.06 -11.03
CA ARG A 256 5.84 1.94 -11.15
C ARG A 256 5.41 2.47 -9.78
N ALA A 257 5.43 1.62 -8.76
CA ALA A 257 5.13 2.02 -7.39
C ALA A 257 6.10 3.08 -6.87
N ALA A 258 7.40 2.88 -7.08
CA ALA A 258 8.44 3.83 -6.69
C ALA A 258 8.27 5.19 -7.37
N LEU A 259 8.00 5.20 -8.69
CA LEU A 259 7.77 6.44 -9.46
C LEU A 259 6.59 7.25 -8.90
N CYS A 260 5.45 6.60 -8.64
CA CYS A 260 4.29 7.27 -8.06
C CYS A 260 4.57 7.82 -6.66
N LEU A 261 5.17 6.99 -5.79
CA LEU A 261 5.43 7.37 -4.40
C LEU A 261 6.50 8.45 -4.29
N GLU A 262 7.51 8.43 -5.16
CA GLU A 262 8.50 9.51 -5.28
C GLU A 262 7.84 10.81 -5.75
N GLY A 263 7.00 10.75 -6.79
CA GLY A 263 6.22 11.89 -7.25
C GLY A 263 5.30 12.48 -6.17
N ALA A 264 4.69 11.64 -5.33
CA ALA A 264 3.91 12.06 -4.17
C ALA A 264 4.79 12.71 -3.09
N TYR A 265 5.94 12.10 -2.77
CA TYR A 265 6.86 12.57 -1.74
C TYR A 265 7.44 13.95 -2.08
N LEU A 266 7.88 14.16 -3.32
CA LEU A 266 8.48 15.41 -3.78
C LEU A 266 7.50 16.58 -3.75
N GLN A 267 6.20 16.31 -3.97
CA GLN A 267 5.14 17.31 -3.90
C GLN A 267 4.64 17.58 -2.47
N THR A 268 5.05 16.78 -1.49
CA THR A 268 4.58 16.91 -0.10
C THR A 268 5.52 17.83 0.70
N PRO A 269 5.02 18.98 1.22
CA PRO A 269 5.82 19.90 2.03
C PRO A 269 6.49 19.22 3.22
N SER A 270 7.69 19.68 3.59
CA SER A 270 8.49 19.09 4.67
C SER A 270 7.82 19.18 6.04
N GLN A 271 6.94 20.17 6.26
CA GLN A 271 6.18 20.33 7.50
C GLN A 271 5.17 19.20 7.71
N LEU A 272 4.71 18.53 6.64
CA LEU A 272 3.73 17.45 6.71
C LEU A 272 4.41 16.09 6.98
N VAL A 273 5.13 16.01 8.10
CA VAL A 273 5.97 14.85 8.49
C VAL A 273 5.17 13.54 8.47
N SER A 274 3.94 13.54 9.01
CA SER A 274 3.07 12.34 9.02
C SER A 274 2.75 11.83 7.61
N HIS A 275 2.42 12.73 6.67
CA HIS A 275 2.14 12.36 5.29
C HIS A 275 3.39 11.81 4.59
N ARG A 276 4.54 12.46 4.80
CA ARG A 276 5.83 11.98 4.26
C ARG A 276 6.21 10.61 4.82
N THR A 277 5.99 10.39 6.12
CA THR A 277 6.21 9.08 6.78
C THR A 277 5.33 8.00 6.14
N ASN A 278 4.05 8.29 5.89
CA ASN A 278 3.15 7.36 5.22
C ASN A 278 3.60 7.01 3.80
N ILE A 279 4.09 7.99 3.04
CA ILE A 279 4.62 7.75 1.69
C ILE A 279 5.89 6.91 1.77
N LEU A 280 6.84 7.27 2.64
CA LEU A 280 8.11 6.55 2.82
C LEU A 280 7.96 5.12 3.33
N THR A 281 6.91 4.85 4.11
CA THR A 281 6.53 3.50 4.54
C THR A 281 6.43 2.53 3.35
N TYR A 282 6.04 3.02 2.17
CA TYR A 282 5.95 2.23 0.94
C TYR A 282 7.08 2.52 -0.07
N LEU A 283 7.60 3.76 -0.14
CA LEU A 283 8.67 4.11 -1.07
C LEU A 283 9.99 3.40 -0.75
N ILE A 284 10.34 3.30 0.55
CA ILE A 284 11.55 2.61 1.00
C ILE A 284 11.53 1.13 0.59
N PRO A 285 10.51 0.33 0.92
CA PRO A 285 10.49 -1.08 0.51
C PRO A 285 10.44 -1.27 -1.00
N CYS A 286 9.76 -0.39 -1.78
CA CYS A 286 9.84 -0.42 -3.25
C CYS A 286 11.29 -0.34 -3.72
N ASN A 287 12.05 0.64 -3.20
CA ASN A 287 13.44 0.83 -3.57
C ASN A 287 14.33 -0.35 -3.12
N ILE A 288 14.12 -0.89 -1.92
CA ILE A 288 14.88 -2.07 -1.43
C ILE A 288 14.68 -3.26 -2.37
N LEU A 289 13.44 -3.53 -2.79
CA LEU A 289 13.11 -4.61 -3.74
C LEU A 289 13.74 -4.39 -5.13
N LEU A 290 13.90 -3.13 -5.53
CA LEU A 290 14.59 -2.74 -6.75
C LEU A 290 16.13 -2.75 -6.60
N GLY A 291 16.66 -3.02 -5.40
CA GLY A 291 18.10 -3.07 -5.13
C GLY A 291 18.72 -1.72 -4.73
N ARG A 292 17.92 -0.72 -4.39
CA ARG A 292 18.36 0.60 -3.88
C ARG A 292 18.06 0.72 -2.40
N PHE A 293 19.10 0.87 -1.59
CA PHE A 293 18.94 1.06 -0.14
C PHE A 293 18.84 2.55 0.23
N PRO A 294 18.10 2.90 1.29
CA PRO A 294 18.00 4.28 1.76
C PRO A 294 19.38 4.80 2.18
N SER A 295 19.67 6.05 1.84
CA SER A 295 20.90 6.73 2.28
C SER A 295 20.81 7.13 3.75
N GLN A 296 21.96 7.29 4.40
CA GLN A 296 22.01 7.76 5.79
C GLN A 296 21.32 9.12 5.96
N LEU A 297 21.48 10.01 4.97
CA LEU A 297 20.83 11.31 4.95
C LEU A 297 19.30 11.22 4.92
N LEU A 298 18.74 10.26 4.17
CA LEU A 298 17.29 10.02 4.17
C LEU A 298 16.84 9.49 5.54
N LEU A 299 17.57 8.53 6.12
CA LEU A 299 17.21 7.90 7.39
C LEU A 299 17.27 8.85 8.59
N GLN A 300 18.07 9.93 8.51
CA GLN A 300 18.17 10.97 9.54
C GLN A 300 17.03 12.00 9.50
N ARG A 301 16.18 11.99 8.48
CA ARG A 301 15.05 12.93 8.38
C ARG A 301 13.96 12.62 9.42
N PRO A 302 13.21 13.63 9.89
CA PRO A 302 12.18 13.43 10.91
C PRO A 302 11.11 12.42 10.49
N GLU A 303 10.71 12.41 9.21
CA GLU A 303 9.76 11.46 8.65
C GLU A 303 10.26 10.00 8.58
N CYS A 304 11.55 9.76 8.84
CA CYS A 304 12.15 8.42 8.89
C CYS A 304 12.37 7.90 10.30
N GLN A 305 12.12 8.69 11.35
CA GLN A 305 12.47 8.35 12.73
C GLN A 305 11.91 6.99 13.17
N THR A 306 10.67 6.67 12.77
CA THR A 306 10.00 5.40 13.08
C THR A 306 10.29 4.30 12.06
N LEU A 307 10.73 4.66 10.85
CA LEU A 307 10.95 3.74 9.73
C LEU A 307 12.38 3.20 9.68
N ALA A 308 13.36 4.01 10.10
CA ALA A 308 14.77 3.64 10.07
C ALA A 308 15.07 2.38 10.91
N PRO A 309 14.56 2.23 12.15
CA PRO A 309 14.76 1.00 12.94
C PRO A 309 14.18 -0.24 12.26
N VAL A 310 13.14 -0.09 11.44
CA VAL A 310 12.48 -1.20 10.76
C VAL A 310 13.23 -1.59 9.48
N PHE A 311 13.55 -0.64 8.60
CA PHE A 311 14.08 -0.96 7.27
C PHE A 311 15.61 -1.07 7.22
N PHE A 312 16.34 -0.36 8.09
CA PHE A 312 17.80 -0.36 8.04
C PHE A 312 18.42 -1.73 8.38
N PRO A 313 17.99 -2.45 9.45
CA PRO A 313 18.52 -3.79 9.73
C PRO A 313 18.19 -4.81 8.64
N ILE A 314 17.04 -4.68 7.97
CA ILE A 314 16.70 -5.47 6.78
C ILE A 314 17.75 -5.25 5.68
N CYS A 315 18.10 -4.00 5.39
CA CYS A 315 19.13 -3.68 4.39
C CYS A 315 20.51 -4.25 4.77
N GLN A 316 20.87 -4.23 6.05
CA GLN A 316 22.12 -4.81 6.55
C GLN A 316 22.15 -6.34 6.40
N ALA A 317 21.04 -7.01 6.74
CA ALA A 317 20.89 -8.45 6.57
C ALA A 317 21.01 -8.85 5.09
N ILE A 318 20.33 -8.12 4.19
CA ILE A 318 20.46 -8.35 2.74
C ILE A 318 21.91 -8.17 2.30
N ARG A 319 22.56 -7.05 2.66
CA ARG A 319 23.93 -6.73 2.24
C ARG A 319 24.94 -7.81 2.64
N SER A 320 24.73 -8.42 3.80
CA SER A 320 25.61 -9.44 4.37
C SER A 320 25.23 -10.88 4.01
N GLY A 321 24.08 -11.09 3.36
CA GLY A 321 23.53 -12.43 3.11
C GLY A 321 23.11 -13.15 4.39
N ASN A 322 22.72 -12.42 5.44
CA ASN A 322 22.43 -12.98 6.76
C ASN A 322 20.94 -13.32 6.92
N PHE A 323 20.58 -14.56 6.60
CA PHE A 323 19.22 -15.07 6.74
C PHE A 323 18.71 -15.07 8.19
N ILE A 324 19.58 -15.37 9.16
CA ILE A 324 19.20 -15.43 10.58
C ILE A 324 18.76 -14.05 11.06
N GLN A 325 19.60 -13.02 10.83
CA GLN A 325 19.28 -11.64 11.20
C GLN A 325 18.02 -11.15 10.46
N PHE A 326 17.87 -11.51 9.19
CA PHE A 326 16.69 -11.16 8.41
C PHE A 326 15.40 -11.73 9.04
N GLN A 327 15.37 -13.03 9.35
CA GLN A 327 14.18 -13.66 9.94
C GLN A 327 13.88 -13.16 11.34
N GLN A 328 14.90 -13.01 12.19
CA GLN A 328 14.73 -12.45 13.53
C GLN A 328 14.15 -11.03 13.49
N HIS A 329 14.63 -10.20 12.58
CA HIS A 329 14.15 -8.82 12.44
C HIS A 329 12.73 -8.73 11.88
N LEU A 330 12.37 -9.60 10.92
CA LEU A 330 10.99 -9.69 10.44
C LEU A 330 10.03 -10.14 11.55
N ALA A 331 10.43 -11.13 12.36
CA ALA A 331 9.64 -11.61 13.50
C ALA A 331 9.47 -10.51 14.57
N GLN A 332 10.51 -9.74 14.86
CA GLN A 332 10.46 -8.63 15.81
C GLN A 332 9.44 -7.54 15.41
N HIS A 333 9.25 -7.32 14.11
CA HIS A 333 8.34 -6.31 13.57
C HIS A 333 7.10 -6.90 12.87
N GLU A 334 6.78 -8.17 13.16
CA GLU A 334 5.78 -8.95 12.40
C GLU A 334 4.42 -8.24 12.35
N THR A 335 3.90 -7.82 13.51
CA THR A 335 2.60 -7.16 13.64
C THR A 335 2.50 -5.90 12.80
N TRP A 336 3.49 -5.01 12.91
CA TRP A 336 3.49 -3.74 12.17
C TRP A 336 3.64 -3.97 10.65
N LEU A 337 4.53 -4.86 10.25
CA LEU A 337 4.72 -5.21 8.83
C LEU A 337 3.47 -5.87 8.25
N PHE A 338 2.77 -6.69 9.02
CA PHE A 338 1.52 -7.32 8.62
C PHE A 338 0.41 -6.28 8.45
N GLU A 339 0.23 -5.38 9.43
CA GLU A 339 -0.76 -4.29 9.35
C GLU A 339 -0.53 -3.37 8.16
N LYS A 340 0.73 -3.10 7.80
CA LYS A 340 1.08 -2.29 6.63
C LYS A 340 0.97 -3.04 5.30
N GLY A 341 0.76 -4.36 5.32
CA GLY A 341 0.73 -5.21 4.12
C GLY A 341 2.11 -5.42 3.49
N LEU A 342 3.18 -5.33 4.29
CA LEU A 342 4.58 -5.43 3.84
C LEU A 342 5.22 -6.79 4.15
N LEU A 343 4.77 -7.47 5.21
CA LEU A 343 5.44 -8.67 5.76
C LEU A 343 5.69 -9.75 4.70
N LEU A 344 4.64 -10.17 3.98
CA LEU A 344 4.74 -11.25 3.00
C LEU A 344 5.60 -10.86 1.80
N THR A 345 5.43 -9.64 1.29
CA THR A 345 6.22 -9.14 0.16
C THR A 345 7.68 -9.07 0.53
N LEU A 346 8.04 -8.48 1.68
CA LEU A 346 9.43 -8.38 2.11
C LEU A 346 10.02 -9.76 2.44
N GLY A 347 9.30 -10.59 3.19
CA GLY A 347 9.78 -11.92 3.58
C GLY A 347 10.06 -12.85 2.41
N ASN A 348 9.30 -12.75 1.32
CA ASN A 348 9.45 -13.66 0.18
C ASN A 348 10.29 -13.04 -0.96
N ARG A 349 10.05 -11.77 -1.31
CA ARG A 349 10.63 -11.15 -2.51
C ARG A 349 12.04 -10.62 -2.31
N LEU A 350 12.51 -10.49 -1.07
CA LEU A 350 13.90 -10.10 -0.77
C LEU A 350 14.87 -11.29 -0.71
N ARG A 351 14.37 -12.52 -0.67
CA ARG A 351 15.19 -13.74 -0.59
C ARG A 351 16.22 -13.88 -1.72
N PRO A 352 15.91 -13.56 -3.00
CA PRO A 352 16.92 -13.57 -4.05
C PRO A 352 18.10 -12.64 -3.76
N LEU A 353 17.87 -11.49 -3.12
CA LEU A 353 18.94 -10.55 -2.77
C LEU A 353 19.82 -11.05 -1.62
N LEU A 354 19.23 -11.78 -0.67
CA LEU A 354 19.96 -12.48 0.39
C LEU A 354 20.83 -13.58 -0.19
N TRP A 355 20.27 -14.46 -1.03
CA TRP A 355 21.00 -15.53 -1.71
C TRP A 355 22.12 -15.00 -2.60
N ARG A 356 21.87 -13.94 -3.36
CA ARG A 356 22.88 -13.24 -4.15
C ARG A 356 24.05 -12.74 -3.27
N SER A 357 23.74 -12.20 -2.10
CA SER A 357 24.76 -11.66 -1.20
C SER A 357 25.51 -12.78 -0.46
N LEU A 358 24.83 -13.87 -0.13
CA LEU A 358 25.43 -15.08 0.40
C LEU A 358 26.39 -15.70 -0.61
N SER A 359 25.97 -15.91 -1.87
CA SER A 359 26.85 -16.48 -2.91
C SER A 359 28.06 -15.60 -3.20
N ARG A 360 27.90 -14.27 -3.20
CA ARG A 360 29.02 -13.33 -3.29
C ARG A 360 29.97 -13.47 -2.10
N LYS A 361 29.44 -13.61 -0.89
CA LYS A 361 30.24 -13.77 0.33
C LYS A 361 31.00 -15.09 0.30
N THR A 362 30.35 -16.19 -0.11
CA THR A 362 31.00 -17.49 -0.30
C THR A 362 32.17 -17.37 -1.27
N PHE A 363 31.94 -16.78 -2.44
CA PHE A 363 33.00 -16.55 -3.43
C PHE A 363 34.16 -15.75 -2.85
N LEU A 364 33.89 -14.65 -2.12
CA LEU A 364 34.95 -13.85 -1.51
C LEU A 364 35.78 -14.60 -0.46
N LEU A 365 35.20 -15.64 0.17
CA LEU A 365 35.88 -16.44 1.19
C LEU A 365 36.65 -17.62 0.59
N THR A 366 36.16 -18.21 -0.51
CA THR A 366 36.71 -19.46 -1.07
C THR A 366 37.50 -19.26 -2.36
N TYR A 367 37.30 -18.15 -3.07
CA TYR A 367 38.01 -17.88 -4.32
C TYR A 367 39.48 -17.54 -4.09
N VAL A 368 40.35 -18.36 -4.67
CA VAL A 368 41.79 -18.09 -4.74
C VAL A 368 42.14 -17.66 -6.17
N PRO A 369 42.66 -16.44 -6.38
CA PRO A 369 43.06 -16.00 -7.71
C PRO A 369 44.25 -16.82 -8.22
N PRO A 370 44.35 -17.07 -9.54
CA PRO A 370 45.53 -17.71 -10.11
C PRO A 370 46.80 -16.92 -9.79
N THR A 371 47.88 -17.61 -9.43
CA THR A 371 49.19 -17.00 -9.17
C THR A 371 49.85 -16.45 -10.44
N ASP A 372 49.52 -17.04 -11.60
CA ASP A 372 49.99 -16.58 -12.91
C ASP A 372 49.02 -15.56 -13.53
N ALA A 373 49.52 -14.35 -13.76
CA ALA A 373 48.79 -13.26 -14.40
C ALA A 373 48.36 -13.58 -15.84
N SER A 374 49.04 -14.51 -16.53
CA SER A 374 48.70 -14.97 -17.88
C SER A 374 47.55 -15.98 -17.91
N SER A 375 47.14 -16.49 -16.74
CA SER A 375 46.14 -17.55 -16.63
C SER A 375 44.82 -17.19 -17.32
N ARG A 376 44.29 -18.15 -18.07
CA ARG A 376 42.96 -18.07 -18.71
C ARG A 376 41.88 -18.81 -17.92
N LYS A 377 42.19 -19.30 -16.71
CA LYS A 377 41.21 -19.97 -15.85
C LYS A 377 40.08 -18.99 -15.51
N ALA A 378 38.84 -19.43 -15.74
CA ALA A 378 37.68 -18.67 -15.34
C ALA A 378 37.62 -18.55 -13.81
N ALA A 379 37.19 -17.40 -13.31
CA ALA A 379 36.85 -17.28 -11.90
C ALA A 379 35.57 -18.09 -11.65
N THR A 380 35.62 -19.03 -10.71
CA THR A 380 34.51 -19.95 -10.43
C THR A 380 34.17 -19.94 -8.95
N LEU A 381 32.89 -20.10 -8.64
CA LEU A 381 32.38 -20.40 -7.31
C LEU A 381 32.03 -21.90 -7.28
N ASP A 382 32.60 -22.63 -6.32
CA ASP A 382 32.21 -24.02 -6.06
C ASP A 382 30.84 -24.06 -5.36
N LEU A 383 29.89 -24.78 -5.93
CA LEU A 383 28.54 -24.85 -5.37
C LEU A 383 28.50 -25.71 -4.10
N ALA A 384 29.48 -26.60 -3.90
CA ALA A 384 29.60 -27.38 -2.66
C ALA A 384 29.89 -26.48 -1.45
N ASP A 385 30.69 -25.41 -1.63
CA ASP A 385 30.94 -24.42 -0.58
C ASP A 385 29.65 -23.66 -0.20
N LEU A 386 28.87 -23.28 -1.22
CA LEU A 386 27.61 -22.57 -1.01
C LEU A 386 26.56 -23.49 -0.36
N HIS A 387 26.52 -24.76 -0.74
CA HIS A 387 25.68 -25.79 -0.13
C HIS A 387 26.03 -26.01 1.34
N THR A 388 27.32 -26.15 1.66
CA THR A 388 27.80 -26.27 3.04
C THR A 388 27.35 -25.08 3.90
N LEU A 389 27.49 -23.86 3.39
CA LEU A 389 27.01 -22.66 4.08
C LEU A 389 25.49 -22.61 4.22
N ALA A 390 24.75 -23.07 3.22
CA ALA A 390 23.29 -23.09 3.26
C ALA A 390 22.77 -24.09 4.29
N VAL A 391 23.33 -25.31 4.35
CA VAL A 391 23.02 -26.32 5.36
C VAL A 391 23.36 -25.79 6.76
N TYR A 392 24.52 -25.15 6.92
CA TYR A 392 24.89 -24.50 8.17
C TYR A 392 23.83 -23.47 8.59
N LEU A 393 23.43 -22.57 7.69
CA LEU A 393 22.43 -21.54 8.00
C LEU A 393 21.05 -22.12 8.29
N GLN A 394 20.65 -23.21 7.62
CA GLN A 394 19.41 -23.94 7.90
C GLN A 394 19.39 -24.42 9.35
N HIS A 395 20.41 -25.15 9.78
CA HIS A 395 20.53 -25.61 11.17
C HIS A 395 20.55 -24.43 12.16
N ARG A 396 21.23 -23.32 11.84
CA ARG A 396 21.20 -22.13 12.69
C ARG A 396 19.80 -21.51 12.82
N LEU A 397 19.00 -21.51 11.76
CA LEU A 397 17.61 -21.05 11.80
C LEU A 397 16.73 -21.97 12.65
N GLU A 398 17.02 -23.27 12.63
CA GLU A 398 16.38 -24.31 13.44
C GLU A 398 16.82 -24.28 14.92
N GLY A 399 17.70 -23.36 15.30
CA GLY A 399 18.12 -23.15 16.69
C GLY A 399 19.36 -23.94 17.11
N TRP A 400 20.07 -24.57 16.16
CA TRP A 400 21.34 -25.20 16.45
C TRP A 400 22.39 -24.13 16.78
N LEU A 401 23.23 -24.41 17.77
CA LEU A 401 24.25 -23.49 18.24
C LEU A 401 25.64 -24.01 17.87
N PRO A 402 26.62 -23.13 17.58
CA PRO A 402 28.00 -23.55 17.45
C PRO A 402 28.43 -24.32 18.69
N ALA A 403 28.99 -25.53 18.50
CA ALA A 403 29.60 -26.27 19.58
C ALA A 403 30.87 -25.53 20.00
N GLY A 404 30.75 -24.61 20.95
CA GLY A 404 31.92 -24.03 21.62
C GLY A 404 32.60 -25.10 22.49
N PRO A 405 33.92 -25.01 22.73
CA PRO A 405 34.52 -25.76 23.82
C PRO A 405 33.77 -25.37 25.09
N SER A 406 33.28 -26.38 25.80
CA SER A 406 32.52 -26.21 27.03
C SER A 406 33.18 -25.20 27.96
N SER A 407 32.58 -24.02 28.10
CA SER A 407 32.86 -23.11 29.20
C SER A 407 32.19 -23.61 30.48
N PHE A 408 32.43 -24.87 30.86
CA PHE A 408 32.32 -25.25 32.26
C PHE A 408 33.52 -24.60 32.97
N GLY A 409 33.25 -23.85 34.03
CA GLY A 409 34.26 -23.10 34.78
C GLY A 409 35.49 -23.96 35.07
N ARG A 410 36.68 -23.40 34.80
CA ARG A 410 37.97 -24.05 35.09
C ARG A 410 38.01 -24.43 36.57
N SER A 411 37.83 -25.71 36.88
CA SER A 411 38.28 -26.25 38.17
C SER A 411 39.80 -26.40 38.09
N HIS A 412 40.50 -25.79 39.04
CA HIS A 412 41.97 -25.71 39.09
C HIS A 412 42.69 -27.04 39.36
N THR A 413 41.98 -28.18 39.37
CA THR A 413 42.52 -29.47 39.83
C THR A 413 42.50 -30.58 38.79
N VAL A 414 42.28 -30.29 37.51
CA VAL A 414 42.23 -31.34 36.47
C VAL A 414 43.54 -31.45 35.69
N ASN A 415 44.10 -32.66 35.65
CA ASN A 415 45.38 -32.98 35.05
C ASN A 415 45.35 -32.71 33.51
N PRO A 416 46.26 -31.90 32.95
CA PRO A 416 46.23 -31.50 31.54
C PRO A 416 46.32 -32.67 30.54
N LEU A 417 46.91 -33.80 30.94
CA LEU A 417 46.93 -35.02 30.12
C LEU A 417 45.54 -35.70 30.03
N LEU A 418 44.73 -35.61 31.09
CA LEU A 418 43.37 -36.14 31.11
C LEU A 418 42.44 -35.29 30.23
N MET A 419 42.60 -33.96 30.24
CA MET A 419 41.85 -33.06 29.35
C MET A 419 42.22 -33.30 27.88
N LYS A 420 43.49 -33.53 27.56
CA LYS A 420 43.92 -33.85 26.20
C LYS A 420 43.42 -35.24 25.75
N ALA A 421 43.32 -36.20 26.66
CA ALA A 421 42.73 -37.51 26.42
C ALA A 421 41.20 -37.44 26.26
N LEU A 422 40.51 -36.56 27.01
CA LEU A 422 39.07 -36.30 26.87
C LEU A 422 38.75 -35.48 25.62
N GLU A 423 39.58 -34.53 25.22
CA GLU A 423 39.47 -33.83 23.92
C GLU A 423 39.63 -34.81 22.75
N ASN A 424 40.54 -35.78 22.86
CA ASN A 424 40.71 -36.84 21.87
C ASN A 424 39.57 -37.89 21.91
N ASN A 425 38.95 -38.16 23.06
CA ASN A 425 37.81 -39.09 23.18
C ASN A 425 36.43 -38.44 22.94
N ALA A 426 36.31 -37.11 23.04
CA ALA A 426 35.10 -36.36 22.74
C ALA A 426 34.98 -35.99 21.25
N GLN A 427 36.02 -36.28 20.45
CA GLN A 427 35.88 -36.43 19.01
C GLN A 427 35.09 -37.71 18.75
N ASN A 428 33.77 -37.61 18.85
CA ASN A 428 32.88 -38.58 18.26
C ASN A 428 33.25 -38.64 16.75
N PRO A 429 33.80 -39.75 16.22
CA PRO A 429 34.32 -39.81 14.85
C PRO A 429 33.21 -39.59 13.79
N GLU A 430 31.95 -39.61 14.21
CA GLU A 430 30.76 -39.46 13.39
C GLU A 430 30.09 -38.07 13.47
N ALA A 431 30.65 -37.10 14.21
CA ALA A 431 30.09 -35.75 14.28
C ALA A 431 30.46 -34.94 13.01
N THR A 432 29.71 -35.12 11.94
CA THR A 432 29.83 -34.41 10.65
C THR A 432 29.49 -32.90 10.72
N SER A 433 29.19 -32.34 11.90
CA SER A 433 28.71 -30.98 12.07
C SER A 433 29.39 -30.26 13.24
N THR A 434 29.77 -29.00 13.02
CA THR A 434 30.29 -28.08 14.06
C THR A 434 29.19 -27.46 14.94
N LEU A 435 27.94 -27.90 14.76
CA LEU A 435 26.77 -27.42 15.47
C LEU A 435 26.25 -28.49 16.42
N ALA A 436 25.90 -28.07 17.65
CA ALA A 436 25.21 -28.91 18.61
C ALA A 436 23.68 -28.76 18.44
N PRO A 437 22.91 -29.87 18.50
CA PRO A 437 21.46 -29.82 18.41
C PRO A 437 20.86 -29.11 19.63
N PRO A 438 19.75 -28.37 19.47
CA PRO A 438 19.07 -27.72 20.59
C PRO A 438 18.43 -28.76 21.55
N PRO A 439 18.42 -28.50 22.87
CA PRO A 439 17.98 -29.46 23.89
C PRO A 439 16.50 -29.88 23.82
N GLY A 440 15.69 -29.21 22.99
CA GLY A 440 14.26 -29.52 22.76
C GLY A 440 13.94 -29.96 21.33
N GLY A 441 14.94 -30.30 20.53
CA GLY A 441 14.78 -30.58 19.10
C GLY A 441 14.69 -29.31 18.24
N ALA A 442 14.78 -29.49 16.92
CA ALA A 442 14.81 -28.40 15.97
C ALA A 442 13.56 -27.51 16.06
N LYS A 443 13.75 -26.19 16.02
CA LYS A 443 12.66 -25.22 15.96
C LYS A 443 11.85 -25.42 14.68
N SER A 444 10.52 -25.48 14.81
CA SER A 444 9.63 -25.47 13.64
C SER A 444 9.66 -24.10 12.95
N LEU A 445 9.94 -24.13 11.64
CA LEU A 445 10.04 -22.98 10.77
C LEU A 445 8.84 -22.90 9.84
N ARG A 446 8.28 -21.69 9.68
CA ARG A 446 7.26 -21.40 8.67
C ARG A 446 7.87 -21.56 7.26
N PRO A 447 7.07 -21.77 6.20
CA PRO A 447 7.57 -21.93 4.84
C PRO A 447 8.60 -20.88 4.39
N ASN A 448 8.40 -19.62 4.79
CA ASN A 448 9.26 -18.49 4.46
C ASN A 448 10.45 -18.28 5.40
N GLU A 449 10.60 -19.06 6.46
CA GLU A 449 11.65 -18.88 7.49
C GLU A 449 12.92 -19.69 7.21
N GLY A 450 12.81 -20.87 6.60
CA GLY A 450 13.95 -21.72 6.20
C GLY A 450 14.79 -21.16 5.05
N MET A 451 15.84 -21.87 4.64
CA MET A 451 16.70 -21.55 3.49
C MET A 451 16.02 -21.82 2.14
N ILE A 452 15.26 -22.91 2.04
CA ILE A 452 14.47 -23.27 0.86
C ILE A 452 12.98 -23.22 1.21
N TRP A 453 12.52 -24.11 2.09
CA TRP A 453 11.13 -24.19 2.54
C TRP A 453 11.02 -24.73 3.97
N GLY A 454 10.69 -23.88 4.94
CA GLY A 454 10.52 -24.30 6.35
C GLY A 454 11.72 -25.11 6.89
N ASN A 455 11.45 -26.30 7.43
CA ASN A 455 12.45 -27.25 7.94
C ASN A 455 12.97 -28.24 6.87
N ALA A 456 12.69 -28.03 5.59
CA ALA A 456 13.20 -28.93 4.55
C ALA A 456 14.74 -28.92 4.54
N GLU A 457 15.32 -30.11 4.39
CA GLU A 457 16.76 -30.27 4.20
C GLU A 457 17.19 -29.54 2.91
N VAL A 458 18.32 -28.82 2.99
CA VAL A 458 18.87 -28.13 1.83
C VAL A 458 19.71 -29.10 1.02
N THR A 459 19.23 -29.47 -0.16
CA THR A 459 19.97 -30.36 -1.07
C THR A 459 20.93 -29.56 -1.96
N PHE A 460 21.85 -30.26 -2.63
CA PHE A 460 22.74 -29.63 -3.61
C PHE A 460 21.94 -29.08 -4.81
N GLU A 461 20.91 -29.82 -5.26
CA GLU A 461 20.04 -29.42 -6.38
C GLU A 461 19.29 -28.11 -6.06
N ASP A 462 18.84 -27.92 -4.82
CA ASP A 462 18.19 -26.68 -4.38
C ASP A 462 19.12 -25.46 -4.53
N VAL A 463 20.40 -25.63 -4.18
CA VAL A 463 21.41 -24.56 -4.28
C VAL A 463 21.73 -24.25 -5.74
N GLU A 464 21.89 -25.29 -6.55
CA GLU A 464 22.10 -25.17 -7.98
C GLU A 464 20.92 -24.45 -8.67
N MET A 465 19.68 -24.84 -8.36
CA MET A 465 18.46 -24.20 -8.85
C MET A 465 18.35 -22.75 -8.39
N THR A 466 18.73 -22.46 -7.14
CA THR A 466 18.78 -21.09 -6.61
C THR A 466 19.76 -20.23 -7.40
N VAL A 467 20.98 -20.72 -7.66
CA VAL A 467 21.97 -20.00 -8.48
C VAL A 467 21.48 -19.85 -9.92
N ALA A 468 20.87 -20.87 -10.50
CA ALA A 468 20.31 -20.82 -11.85
C ALA A 468 19.25 -19.71 -11.95
N THR A 469 18.37 -19.61 -10.95
CA THR A 469 17.35 -18.57 -10.85
C THR A 469 17.97 -17.16 -10.73
N LEU A 470 19.05 -17.01 -9.95
CA LEU A 470 19.77 -15.74 -9.85
C LEU A 470 20.43 -15.34 -11.17
N VAL A 471 20.95 -16.31 -11.94
CA VAL A 471 21.51 -16.09 -13.28
C VAL A 471 20.42 -15.71 -14.28
N GLN A 472 19.28 -16.41 -14.29
CA GLN A 472 18.14 -16.09 -15.15
C GLN A 472 17.60 -14.69 -14.88
N GLN A 473 17.59 -14.28 -13.61
CA GLN A 473 17.24 -12.92 -13.20
C GLN A 473 18.37 -11.91 -13.52
N GLY A 474 19.56 -12.32 -13.96
CA GLY A 474 20.70 -11.43 -14.15
C GLY A 474 21.24 -10.82 -12.85
N LEU A 475 20.85 -11.34 -11.69
CA LEU A 475 21.38 -10.96 -10.38
C LEU A 475 22.79 -11.53 -10.15
N MET A 476 23.12 -12.60 -10.88
CA MET A 476 24.45 -13.14 -11.08
C MET A 476 24.72 -13.24 -12.59
N HIS A 477 25.94 -13.01 -13.04
CA HIS A 477 26.28 -13.02 -14.47
C HIS A 477 27.39 -14.05 -14.77
N GLY A 478 26.99 -15.11 -15.45
CA GLY A 478 27.82 -16.29 -15.71
C GLY A 478 26.97 -17.48 -16.16
N PHE A 479 27.51 -18.68 -16.05
CA PHE A 479 26.79 -19.93 -16.31
C PHE A 479 27.15 -21.00 -15.27
N ILE A 480 26.27 -21.99 -15.11
CA ILE A 480 26.53 -23.14 -14.25
C ILE A 480 27.13 -24.26 -15.09
N ALA A 481 28.31 -24.74 -14.69
CA ALA A 481 28.94 -25.94 -15.23
C ALA A 481 28.46 -27.15 -14.41
N HIS A 482 27.27 -27.65 -14.76
CA HIS A 482 26.57 -28.72 -14.03
C HIS A 482 27.47 -29.93 -13.69
N GLY A 483 28.19 -30.46 -14.68
CA GLY A 483 29.08 -31.62 -14.48
C GLY A 483 30.29 -31.35 -13.57
N GLN A 484 30.60 -30.09 -13.27
CA GLN A 484 31.66 -29.70 -12.35
C GLN A 484 31.12 -29.15 -11.02
N GLY A 485 29.81 -28.95 -10.89
CA GLY A 485 29.20 -28.33 -9.70
C GLY A 485 29.68 -26.90 -9.46
N ARG A 486 29.93 -26.11 -10.52
CA ARG A 486 30.54 -24.77 -10.40
C ARG A 486 29.76 -23.69 -11.12
N PHE A 487 29.71 -22.50 -10.54
CA PHE A 487 29.28 -21.29 -11.23
C PHE A 487 30.49 -20.57 -11.82
N ALA A 488 30.54 -20.43 -13.14
CA ALA A 488 31.62 -19.78 -13.87
C ALA A 488 31.27 -18.33 -14.24
N ILE A 489 32.11 -17.38 -13.84
CA ILE A 489 31.92 -15.95 -14.06
C ILE A 489 32.46 -15.57 -15.45
N ILE A 490 31.61 -14.91 -16.25
CA ILE A 490 31.98 -14.40 -17.58
C ILE A 490 32.42 -12.93 -17.47
N GLY A 491 33.43 -12.53 -18.25
CA GLY A 491 33.78 -11.11 -18.42
C GLY A 491 34.62 -10.49 -17.30
N ALA A 492 35.18 -11.31 -16.40
CA ALA A 492 36.00 -10.85 -15.28
C ALA A 492 37.16 -9.93 -15.71
N LYS A 493 37.87 -10.27 -16.79
CA LYS A 493 38.97 -9.44 -17.33
C LYS A 493 38.46 -8.11 -17.90
N ALA A 494 37.37 -8.14 -18.66
CA ALA A 494 36.78 -6.93 -19.27
C ALA A 494 36.23 -5.94 -18.23
N LYS A 495 35.71 -6.43 -17.10
CA LYS A 495 35.21 -5.62 -15.98
C LYS A 495 36.27 -5.31 -14.92
N GLY A 496 37.50 -5.80 -15.07
CA GLY A 496 38.61 -5.60 -14.13
C GLY A 496 38.48 -6.30 -12.77
N SER A 497 37.40 -7.05 -12.52
CA SER A 497 37.18 -7.79 -11.27
C SER A 497 36.17 -8.92 -11.48
N PRO A 498 36.46 -10.16 -11.03
CA PRO A 498 35.48 -11.24 -10.98
C PRO A 498 34.21 -10.88 -10.21
N VAL A 499 34.34 -10.09 -9.14
CA VAL A 499 33.19 -9.74 -8.30
C VAL A 499 32.26 -8.76 -9.01
N LEU A 500 32.81 -7.74 -9.67
CA LEU A 500 32.03 -6.78 -10.46
C LEU A 500 31.39 -7.43 -11.68
N ALA A 501 32.07 -8.40 -12.30
CA ALA A 501 31.54 -9.18 -13.40
C ALA A 501 30.44 -10.15 -12.97
N GLY A 502 30.65 -10.90 -11.89
CA GLY A 502 29.76 -11.98 -11.45
C GLY A 502 28.52 -11.51 -10.69
N TRP A 503 28.58 -10.35 -10.01
CA TRP A 503 27.49 -9.81 -9.21
C TRP A 503 27.18 -8.36 -9.60
N PRO A 504 26.48 -8.14 -10.73
CA PRO A 504 26.17 -6.81 -11.26
C PRO A 504 25.29 -5.99 -10.30
N ASN A 505 25.19 -4.69 -10.56
CA ASN A 505 24.35 -3.78 -9.77
C ASN A 505 22.87 -4.12 -9.96
N VAL A 506 22.19 -4.47 -8.86
CA VAL A 506 20.80 -4.95 -8.86
C VAL A 506 19.83 -3.93 -9.47
N TRP A 507 20.02 -2.63 -9.17
CA TRP A 507 19.17 -1.58 -9.71
C TRP A 507 19.30 -1.44 -11.23
N GLN A 508 20.52 -1.45 -11.74
CA GLN A 508 20.77 -1.37 -13.19
C GLN A 508 20.12 -2.56 -13.90
N ILE A 509 20.32 -3.78 -13.38
CA ILE A 509 19.68 -4.99 -13.92
C ILE A 509 18.16 -4.86 -13.93
N ASN A 510 17.54 -4.49 -12.80
CA ASN A 510 16.09 -4.36 -12.73
C ASN A 510 15.53 -3.27 -13.67
N ARG A 511 16.29 -2.19 -13.92
CA ARG A 511 15.89 -1.12 -14.84
C ARG A 511 16.08 -1.49 -16.30
N GLU A 512 17.14 -2.24 -16.61
CA GLU A 512 17.50 -2.64 -17.98
C GLU A 512 16.77 -3.90 -18.46
N ARG A 513 16.13 -4.65 -17.55
CA ARG A 513 15.26 -5.78 -17.90
C ARG A 513 14.07 -5.31 -18.75
N ARG A 514 14.26 -5.37 -20.07
CA ARG A 514 13.21 -5.18 -21.08
C ARG A 514 12.59 -6.54 -21.38
N TYR A 515 11.39 -6.79 -20.86
CA TYR A 515 10.64 -7.99 -21.24
C TYR A 515 9.72 -7.75 -22.45
N GLU A 516 9.34 -6.50 -22.75
CA GLU A 516 8.44 -6.12 -23.86
C GLU A 516 8.70 -4.67 -24.34
N ASP A 517 8.00 -4.21 -25.39
CA ASP A 517 7.88 -2.80 -25.84
C ASP A 517 7.16 -1.94 -24.78
N TYR A 518 7.78 -1.83 -23.60
CA TYR A 518 7.26 -1.17 -22.42
C TYR A 518 8.18 -0.02 -22.03
N ASP A 519 7.61 1.19 -21.88
CA ASP A 519 8.33 2.32 -21.29
C ASP A 519 8.38 2.17 -19.75
N PRO A 520 9.56 1.93 -19.14
CA PRO A 520 9.70 1.76 -17.69
C PRO A 520 9.24 2.97 -16.87
N ASP A 521 9.20 4.17 -17.48
CA ASP A 521 8.79 5.42 -16.83
C ASP A 521 7.29 5.72 -17.02
N GLU A 522 6.59 4.91 -17.83
CA GLU A 522 5.14 4.95 -17.96
C GLU A 522 4.44 4.18 -16.83
N VAL A 523 3.49 4.85 -16.18
CA VAL A 523 2.68 4.26 -15.11
C VAL A 523 1.19 4.34 -15.49
N PRO A 524 0.54 3.20 -15.81
CA PRO A 524 -0.90 3.16 -16.02
C PRO A 524 -1.64 3.72 -14.81
N GLY A 525 -2.62 4.60 -15.05
CA GLY A 525 -3.32 5.36 -14.02
C GLY A 525 -2.77 6.78 -13.81
N TRP A 526 -1.53 7.05 -14.19
CA TRP A 526 -0.92 8.37 -14.07
C TRP A 526 -0.91 9.10 -15.41
N VAL A 527 -1.97 9.86 -15.67
CA VAL A 527 -2.06 10.72 -16.87
C VAL A 527 -1.08 11.89 -16.72
N LYS A 528 0.04 11.80 -17.45
CA LYS A 528 1.02 12.87 -17.65
C LYS A 528 0.58 13.77 -18.80
N GLU A 529 1.13 14.98 -18.87
CA GLU A 529 0.87 15.95 -19.95
C GLU A 529 1.34 15.46 -21.31
#